data_AF-A0A9J6D4J3-F1
#
_entry.id   AF-A0A9J6D4J3-F1
#
_cell.length_a   1.000
_cell.length_b   1.000
_cell.length_c   1.000
_cell.angle_alpha   90.00
_cell.angle_beta   90.00
_cell.angle_gamma   90.00
#
_symmetry.space_group_name_H-M   'P 1'
#
loop_
_entity.id
_entity.type
_entity.pdbx_description
1 polymer ?
#
loop_
_entity_poly.entity_id
_entity_poly.type
_entity_poly.pdbx_seq_one_letter_code
_entity_poly.pdbx_strand_id
1 'polypeptide(L)'
;MATRCPYRTLDLATKVEVLKEVDQGGTAKQDIARKYGIKPNTLSTFTDMLARGWTRVKEETIANCFRACGFMENSGDASPCAPVEVQTNELDNGSFRAALGDVRFDEYVAVDSNVETCGPLTDSEIVQMVRPHDCIRENDDDDDDIGNEPPPRAADVAAGLALAQRFFVGEHNAEEALRHVYSLQNLLAAARFGKQKMTDYFSSKLSRF
;
A
#
# COMPACT_ATOMS: atom_id res chain seq x y z
N MET A 1 34.87 16.18 -1.37
CA MET A 1 34.21 15.74 -0.13
C MET A 1 32.75 15.48 -0.46
N ALA A 2 32.27 14.23 -0.37
CA ALA A 2 30.88 13.91 -0.66
C ALA A 2 30.00 14.41 0.50
N THR A 3 29.32 15.53 0.30
CA THR A 3 28.31 16.04 1.22
C THR A 3 27.18 15.02 1.31
N ARG A 4 27.05 14.37 2.47
CA ARG A 4 25.91 13.49 2.75
C ARG A 4 24.64 14.33 2.66
N CYS A 5 23.74 13.95 1.76
CA CYS A 5 22.45 14.60 1.60
C CYS A 5 21.72 14.57 2.95
N PRO A 6 21.16 15.70 3.45
CA PRO A 6 20.48 15.74 4.73
C PRO A 6 19.29 14.75 4.72
N TYR A 7 19.13 14.00 5.80
CA TYR A 7 17.97 13.14 5.98
C TYR A 7 16.71 14.03 6.02
N ARG A 8 15.92 13.97 4.94
CA ARG A 8 14.64 14.67 4.86
C ARG A 8 13.55 13.77 5.44
N THR A 9 13.07 14.12 6.63
CA THR A 9 11.91 13.48 7.23
C THR A 9 10.66 13.92 6.46
N LEU A 10 9.96 12.99 5.83
CA LEU A 10 8.67 13.25 5.21
C LEU A 10 7.59 13.35 6.30
N ASP A 11 6.74 14.36 6.17
CA ASP A 11 5.59 14.53 7.05
C ASP A 11 4.57 13.39 6.86
N LEU A 12 3.77 13.12 7.90
CA LEU A 12 2.75 12.09 7.87
C LEU A 12 1.71 12.36 6.76
N ALA A 13 1.30 13.61 6.56
CA ALA A 13 0.33 13.96 5.52
C ALA A 13 0.87 13.63 4.12
N THR A 14 2.15 13.94 3.85
CA THR A 14 2.80 13.60 2.58
C THR A 14 2.87 12.09 2.36
N LYS A 15 3.17 11.31 3.41
CA LYS A 15 3.20 9.84 3.31
C LYS A 15 1.82 9.27 2.97
N VAL A 16 0.75 9.80 3.56
CA VAL A 16 -0.62 9.38 3.27
C VAL A 16 -0.98 9.68 1.81
N GLU A 17 -0.63 10.86 1.31
CA GLU A 17 -0.94 11.24 -0.08
C GLU A 17 -0.19 10.35 -1.08
N VAL A 18 1.09 10.08 -0.82
CA VAL A 18 1.90 9.14 -1.60
C VAL A 18 1.23 7.76 -1.67
N LEU A 19 0.70 7.26 -0.55
CA LEU A 19 0.06 5.94 -0.50
C LEU A 19 -1.28 5.90 -1.23
N LYS A 20 -2.08 6.97 -1.14
CA LYS A 20 -3.32 7.09 -1.92
C LYS A 20 -3.04 7.04 -3.42
N GLU A 21 -2.02 7.76 -3.87
CA GLU A 21 -1.65 7.78 -5.29
C GLU A 21 -1.11 6.42 -5.77
N VAL A 22 -0.43 5.68 -4.88
CA VAL A 22 -0.04 4.29 -5.16
C VAL A 22 -1.25 3.36 -5.28
N ASP A 23 -2.24 3.51 -4.41
CA ASP A 23 -3.45 2.68 -4.38
C ASP A 23 -4.38 2.93 -5.58
N GLN A 24 -4.46 4.18 -6.04
CA GLN A 24 -5.20 4.56 -7.25
C GLN A 24 -4.68 3.87 -8.52
N GLY A 25 -3.43 3.42 -8.53
CA GLY A 25 -2.86 2.59 -9.60
C GLY A 25 -2.70 3.25 -10.98
N GLY A 26 -3.05 4.54 -11.12
CA GLY A 26 -2.99 5.27 -12.40
C GLY A 26 -1.60 5.76 -12.81
N THR A 27 -0.67 5.85 -11.86
CA THR A 27 0.71 6.34 -12.06
C THR A 27 1.72 5.27 -11.65
N ALA A 28 2.81 5.13 -12.42
CA ALA A 28 3.84 4.18 -12.04
C ALA A 28 4.50 4.62 -10.72
N LYS A 29 4.85 3.66 -9.86
CA LYS A 29 5.48 3.94 -8.55
C LYS A 29 6.75 4.81 -8.68
N GLN A 30 7.46 4.71 -9.80
CA GLN A 30 8.64 5.55 -10.07
C GLN A 30 8.25 7.02 -10.29
N ASP A 31 7.15 7.28 -11.00
CA ASP A 31 6.64 8.64 -11.23
C ASP A 31 6.13 9.25 -9.93
N ILE A 32 5.42 8.47 -9.12
CA ILE A 32 4.98 8.88 -7.79
C ILE A 32 6.19 9.22 -6.93
N ALA A 33 7.21 8.35 -6.89
CA ALA A 33 8.43 8.61 -6.14
C ALA A 33 9.11 9.92 -6.59
N ARG A 34 9.22 10.16 -7.90
CA ARG A 34 9.75 11.41 -8.47
C ARG A 34 8.92 12.63 -8.07
N LYS A 35 7.58 12.56 -8.20
CA LYS A 35 6.64 13.63 -7.86
C LYS A 35 6.81 14.13 -6.43
N TYR A 36 7.03 13.22 -5.48
CA TYR A 36 7.23 13.57 -4.07
C TYR A 36 8.70 13.74 -3.66
N GLY A 37 9.65 13.66 -4.61
CA GLY A 37 11.09 13.76 -4.33
C GLY A 37 11.61 12.65 -3.42
N ILE A 38 11.00 11.46 -3.51
CA ILE A 38 11.32 10.28 -2.70
C ILE A 38 12.09 9.28 -3.58
N LYS A 39 13.08 8.58 -3.01
CA LYS A 39 13.75 7.49 -3.72
C LYS A 39 12.76 6.34 -3.97
N PRO A 40 12.77 5.69 -5.16
CA PRO A 40 11.88 4.54 -5.45
C PRO A 40 11.99 3.40 -4.43
N ASN A 41 13.18 3.17 -3.89
CA ASN A 41 13.41 2.19 -2.83
C ASN A 41 12.69 2.59 -1.54
N THR A 42 12.71 3.87 -1.16
CA THR A 42 12.00 4.38 0.02
C THR A 42 10.49 4.26 -0.13
N LEU A 43 9.95 4.52 -1.32
CA LEU A 43 8.53 4.29 -1.61
C LEU A 43 8.16 2.81 -1.46
N SER A 44 9.00 1.92 -1.99
CA SER A 44 8.83 0.47 -1.83
C SER A 44 8.86 0.07 -0.36
N THR A 45 9.81 0.62 0.42
CA THR A 45 9.90 0.42 1.88
C THR A 45 8.64 0.88 2.59
N PHE A 46 8.03 2.02 2.20
CA PHE A 46 6.76 2.47 2.80
C PHE A 46 5.67 1.43 2.63
N THR A 47 5.47 0.96 1.39
CA THR A 47 4.43 -0.04 1.09
C THR A 47 4.68 -1.37 1.80
N ASP A 48 5.94 -1.83 1.86
CA ASP A 48 6.31 -3.09 2.50
C ASP A 48 6.16 -3.01 4.03
N MET A 49 6.60 -1.91 4.66
CA MET A 49 6.44 -1.70 6.10
C MET A 49 4.96 -1.65 6.53
N LEU A 50 4.09 -1.06 5.71
CA LEU A 50 2.66 -1.04 5.99
C LEU A 50 2.04 -2.43 5.87
N ALA A 51 2.34 -3.15 4.78
CA ALA A 51 1.86 -4.52 4.59
C ALA A 51 2.30 -5.43 5.74
N ARG A 52 3.59 -5.38 6.11
CA ARG A 52 4.14 -6.15 7.24
C ARG A 52 3.61 -5.69 8.59
N GLY A 53 3.32 -4.40 8.75
CA GLY A 53 2.72 -3.87 9.97
C GLY A 53 1.32 -4.44 10.18
N TRP A 54 0.52 -4.44 9.11
CA TRP A 54 -0.85 -4.94 9.13
C TRP A 54 -0.92 -6.45 9.35
N THR A 55 -0.03 -7.25 8.73
CA THR A 55 0.00 -8.71 8.95
C THR A 55 0.37 -9.12 10.38
N ARG A 56 0.94 -8.21 11.19
CA ARG A 56 1.25 -8.44 12.60
C ARG A 56 0.09 -8.09 13.53
N VAL A 57 -0.92 -7.36 13.04
CA VAL A 57 -2.12 -7.05 13.81
C VAL A 57 -2.94 -8.32 13.94
N LYS A 58 -3.11 -8.80 15.17
CA LYS A 58 -3.92 -10.00 15.44
C LYS A 58 -5.41 -9.64 15.41
N GLU A 59 -6.25 -10.61 15.06
CA GLU A 59 -7.71 -10.49 15.16
C GLU A 59 -8.14 -10.10 16.58
N GLU A 60 -7.46 -10.61 17.60
CA GLU A 60 -7.63 -10.26 19.01
C GLU A 60 -7.41 -8.76 19.27
N THR A 61 -6.42 -8.15 18.61
CA THR A 61 -6.14 -6.71 18.72
C THR A 61 -7.29 -5.90 18.13
N ILE A 62 -7.80 -6.30 16.96
CA ILE A 62 -8.95 -5.66 16.32
C ILE A 62 -10.18 -5.82 17.21
N ALA A 63 -10.49 -7.02 17.67
CA ALA A 63 -11.62 -7.31 18.55
C ALA A 63 -11.57 -6.51 19.87
N ASN A 64 -10.38 -6.35 20.46
CA ASN A 64 -10.20 -5.55 21.66
C ASN A 64 -10.45 -4.05 21.40
N CYS A 65 -10.07 -3.52 20.24
CA CYS A 65 -10.42 -2.16 19.84
C CYS A 65 -11.94 -1.98 19.73
N PHE A 66 -12.65 -2.92 19.09
CA PHE A 66 -14.12 -2.88 19.00
C PHE A 66 -14.79 -2.97 20.38
N ARG A 67 -14.27 -3.82 21.29
CA ARG A 67 -14.76 -3.91 22.67
C ARG A 67 -14.53 -2.60 23.44
N ALA A 68 -13.34 -2.00 23.34
CA ALA A 68 -13.01 -0.74 24.00
C ALA A 68 -13.87 0.44 23.49
N CYS A 69 -14.27 0.41 22.22
CA CYS A 69 -15.18 1.40 21.63
C CYS A 69 -16.67 1.10 21.88
N GLY A 70 -17.01 0.03 22.61
CA GLY A 70 -18.39 -0.32 22.95
C GLY A 70 -19.22 -0.93 21.80
N PHE A 71 -18.58 -1.37 20.70
CA PHE A 71 -19.28 -2.02 19.58
C PHE A 71 -19.68 -3.48 19.84
N MET A 72 -19.19 -4.08 20.92
CA MET A 72 -19.57 -5.44 21.34
C MET A 72 -20.09 -5.41 22.77
N GLU A 73 -21.34 -5.85 22.96
CA GLU A 73 -21.85 -6.19 24.29
C GLU A 73 -21.08 -7.43 24.78
N ASN A 74 -20.55 -7.36 25.99
CA ASN A 74 -19.74 -8.43 26.59
C ASN A 74 -20.56 -9.73 26.76
N SER A 75 -20.59 -10.56 25.73
CA SER A 75 -20.97 -11.96 25.88
C SER A 75 -19.78 -12.74 26.45
N GLY A 76 -19.70 -12.77 27.79
CA GLY A 76 -19.08 -13.81 28.64
C GLY A 76 -17.68 -14.35 28.30
N ASP A 77 -16.77 -14.20 29.27
CA ASP A 77 -15.46 -14.87 29.39
C ASP A 77 -14.38 -14.56 28.33
N ALA A 78 -13.72 -13.41 28.50
CA ALA A 78 -12.34 -13.23 28.07
C ALA A 78 -11.47 -12.89 29.29
N SER A 79 -10.40 -13.67 29.48
CA SER A 79 -9.41 -13.52 30.56
C SER A 79 -8.91 -12.07 30.69
N PRO A 80 -8.87 -11.49 31.90
CA PRO A 80 -8.50 -10.10 32.07
C PRO A 80 -6.99 -9.94 31.84
N CYS A 81 -6.63 -9.36 30.70
CA CYS A 81 -5.43 -8.55 30.64
C CYS A 81 -5.66 -7.35 31.56
N ALA A 82 -4.65 -7.00 32.37
CA ALA A 82 -4.76 -5.99 33.44
C ALA A 82 -5.62 -4.80 32.99
N PRO A 83 -6.60 -4.37 33.81
CA PRO A 83 -7.48 -3.28 33.44
C PRO A 83 -6.62 -2.06 33.18
N VAL A 84 -6.56 -1.64 31.92
CA VAL A 84 -6.38 -0.22 31.66
C VAL A 84 -7.66 0.38 32.20
N GLU A 85 -7.55 1.13 33.31
CA GLU A 85 -8.59 2.02 33.76
C GLU A 85 -8.81 3.04 32.64
N VAL A 86 -9.57 2.64 31.63
CA VAL A 86 -10.24 3.59 30.77
C VAL A 86 -11.19 4.27 31.73
N GLN A 87 -10.84 5.50 32.13
CA GLN A 87 -11.82 6.44 32.61
C GLN A 87 -12.83 6.59 31.47
N THR A 88 -13.81 5.69 31.45
CA THR A 88 -15.13 6.03 30.97
C THR A 88 -15.56 7.11 31.94
N ASN A 89 -15.15 8.35 31.66
CA ASN A 89 -15.94 9.49 32.06
C ASN A 89 -17.30 9.16 31.47
N GLU A 90 -18.18 8.59 32.29
CA GLU A 90 -19.60 8.66 32.11
C GLU A 90 -19.83 10.14 31.86
N LEU A 91 -19.86 10.53 30.59
CA LEU A 91 -20.29 11.85 30.19
C LEU A 91 -21.69 11.91 30.76
N ASP A 92 -21.82 12.65 31.86
CA ASP A 92 -23.09 12.89 32.50
C ASP A 92 -24.09 13.22 31.39
N ASN A 93 -25.01 12.30 31.11
CA ASN A 93 -26.01 12.48 30.06
C ASN A 93 -26.81 13.78 30.33
N GLY A 94 -26.83 14.27 31.58
CA GLY A 94 -27.32 15.58 31.94
C GLY A 94 -26.53 16.73 31.30
N SER A 95 -25.20 16.68 31.33
CA SER A 95 -24.30 17.68 30.73
C SER A 95 -24.41 17.74 29.20
N PHE A 96 -24.46 16.59 28.53
CA PHE A 96 -24.62 16.55 27.06
C PHE A 96 -25.99 17.08 26.63
N ARG A 97 -27.05 16.71 27.37
CA ARG A 97 -28.42 17.21 27.11
C ARG A 97 -28.55 18.70 27.43
N ALA A 98 -27.86 19.20 28.44
CA ALA A 98 -27.79 20.64 28.74
C ALA A 98 -27.04 21.43 27.66
N ALA A 99 -25.99 20.84 27.05
CA ALA A 99 -25.24 21.44 25.95
C ALA A 99 -26.01 21.46 24.62
N LEU A 100 -26.84 20.45 24.38
CA LEU A 100 -27.71 20.37 23.19
C LEU A 100 -28.95 21.27 23.27
N GLY A 101 -29.33 21.77 24.45
CA GLY A 101 -30.55 22.56 24.63
C GLY A 101 -31.82 21.82 24.19
N ASP A 102 -32.78 22.54 23.61
CA ASP A 102 -34.06 22.01 23.09
C ASP A 102 -33.98 21.59 21.61
N VAL A 103 -32.85 21.04 21.16
CA VAL A 103 -32.75 20.49 19.78
C VAL A 103 -33.66 19.28 19.66
N ARG A 104 -34.63 19.36 18.75
CA ARG A 104 -35.52 18.24 18.45
C ARG A 104 -34.82 17.23 17.55
N PHE A 105 -35.19 15.97 17.68
CA PHE A 105 -34.65 14.89 16.85
C PHE A 105 -34.77 15.18 15.35
N ASP A 106 -35.93 15.69 14.91
CA ASP A 106 -36.17 16.04 13.51
C ASP A 106 -35.24 17.15 13.00
N GLU A 107 -34.84 18.09 13.87
CA GLU A 107 -33.90 19.16 13.54
C GLU A 107 -32.47 18.64 13.41
N TYR A 108 -32.07 17.72 14.30
CA TYR A 108 -30.77 17.05 14.21
C TYR A 108 -30.66 16.20 12.93
N VAL A 109 -31.70 15.45 12.59
CA VAL A 109 -31.72 14.62 11.37
C VAL A 109 -31.74 15.48 10.10
N ALA A 110 -32.40 16.65 10.14
CA ALA A 110 -32.50 17.53 8.99
C ALA A 110 -31.29 18.46 8.79
N VAL A 111 -30.28 18.40 9.67
CA VAL A 111 -29.18 19.38 9.70
C VAL A 111 -28.38 19.45 8.40
N ASP A 112 -28.23 18.33 7.69
CA ASP A 112 -27.50 18.22 6.43
C ASP A 112 -28.42 18.04 5.22
N SER A 113 -29.74 18.06 5.40
CA SER A 113 -30.70 17.83 4.31
C SER A 113 -30.64 18.88 3.19
N ASN A 114 -30.06 20.05 3.47
CA ASN A 114 -29.85 21.12 2.50
C ASN A 114 -28.37 21.28 2.08
N VAL A 115 -27.52 20.31 2.41
CA VAL A 115 -26.15 20.23 1.92
C VAL A 115 -26.16 19.49 0.58
N GLU A 116 -25.73 20.15 -0.48
CA GLU A 116 -25.53 19.48 -1.78
C GLU A 116 -24.42 18.44 -1.63
N THR A 117 -24.80 17.15 -1.63
CA THR A 117 -23.84 16.05 -1.43
C THR A 117 -23.07 15.71 -2.70
N CYS A 118 -23.63 16.06 -3.88
CA CYS A 118 -23.01 15.92 -5.20
C CYS A 118 -23.64 16.95 -6.16
N GLY A 119 -22.84 17.55 -7.03
CA GLY A 119 -23.37 18.24 -8.22
C GLY A 119 -23.91 17.21 -9.23
N PRO A 120 -24.96 17.53 -10.01
CA PRO A 120 -25.44 16.64 -11.05
C PRO A 120 -24.35 16.50 -12.12
N LEU A 121 -23.65 15.36 -12.14
CA LEU A 121 -22.83 15.02 -13.29
C LEU A 121 -23.76 14.72 -14.47
N THR A 122 -23.55 15.39 -15.58
CA THR A 122 -24.22 15.05 -16.82
C THR A 122 -23.70 13.70 -17.31
N ASP A 123 -24.56 12.90 -17.96
CA ASP A 123 -24.16 11.62 -18.56
C ASP A 123 -22.92 11.76 -19.47
N SER A 124 -22.75 12.92 -20.12
CA SER A 124 -21.56 13.25 -20.90
C SER A 124 -20.26 13.31 -20.10
N GLU A 125 -20.28 13.88 -18.89
CA GLU A 125 -19.11 13.97 -18.02
C GLU A 125 -18.74 12.59 -17.46
N ILE A 126 -19.74 11.77 -17.12
CA ILE A 126 -19.54 10.38 -16.68
C ILE A 126 -18.87 9.57 -17.78
N VAL A 127 -19.36 9.68 -19.02
CA VAL A 127 -18.78 8.96 -20.17
C VAL A 127 -17.35 9.43 -20.47
N GLN A 128 -17.04 10.71 -20.27
CA GLN A 128 -15.70 11.25 -20.49
C GLN A 128 -14.68 10.75 -19.45
N MET A 129 -15.10 10.53 -18.21
CA MET A 129 -14.26 9.95 -17.15
C MET A 129 -13.98 8.45 -17.35
N VAL A 130 -14.89 7.71 -18.00
CA VAL A 130 -14.78 6.26 -18.19
C VAL A 130 -14.07 5.89 -19.49
N ARG A 131 -13.96 6.81 -20.45
CA ARG A 131 -13.20 6.56 -21.69
C ARG A 131 -11.70 6.56 -21.38
N PRO A 132 -10.95 5.53 -21.82
CA PRO A 132 -9.50 5.55 -21.74
C PRO A 132 -8.98 6.77 -22.51
N HIS A 133 -8.39 7.72 -21.80
CA HIS A 133 -7.75 8.87 -22.39
C HIS A 133 -6.49 8.36 -23.10
N ASP A 134 -6.45 8.43 -24.43
CA ASP A 134 -5.25 8.13 -25.20
C ASP A 134 -4.15 9.09 -24.75
N CYS A 135 -3.20 8.59 -23.95
CA CYS A 135 -2.06 9.35 -23.47
C CYS A 135 -1.11 9.64 -24.63
N ILE A 136 -1.26 10.84 -25.20
CA ILE A 136 -0.33 11.42 -26.16
C ILE A 136 1.05 11.51 -25.48
N ARG A 137 1.98 10.67 -25.93
CA ARG A 137 3.40 10.78 -25.61
C ARG A 137 4.01 11.85 -26.50
N GLU A 138 4.18 13.06 -25.96
CA GLU A 138 5.17 13.98 -26.49
C GLU A 138 6.48 13.80 -25.71
N ASN A 139 7.53 13.69 -26.50
CA ASN A 139 8.89 13.36 -26.15
C ASN A 139 9.62 14.67 -25.87
N ASP A 140 10.15 14.87 -24.67
CA ASP A 140 11.20 15.86 -24.43
C ASP A 140 12.32 15.20 -23.62
N ASP A 141 13.42 14.98 -24.32
CA ASP A 141 14.75 14.76 -23.78
C ASP A 141 15.19 16.05 -23.08
N ASP A 142 15.43 16.00 -21.77
CA ASP A 142 16.56 16.70 -21.18
C ASP A 142 17.02 15.99 -19.92
N ASP A 143 18.28 15.58 -20.00
CA ASP A 143 19.06 14.72 -19.13
C ASP A 143 19.60 15.54 -17.95
N ASP A 144 19.19 15.24 -16.72
CA ASP A 144 19.91 15.66 -15.51
C ASP A 144 19.94 14.53 -14.48
N ASP A 145 21.15 13.96 -14.36
CA ASP A 145 21.72 12.97 -13.44
C ASP A 145 21.00 12.77 -12.08
N ILE A 146 19.86 12.09 -12.10
CA ILE A 146 19.34 11.35 -10.93
C ILE A 146 19.94 9.95 -11.04
N GLY A 147 21.04 9.71 -10.33
CA GLY A 147 21.75 8.42 -10.26
C GLY A 147 20.81 7.21 -10.24
N ASN A 148 20.52 6.71 -11.43
CA ASN A 148 19.62 5.61 -11.70
C ASN A 148 20.50 4.37 -11.69
N GLU A 149 20.76 3.81 -10.51
CA GLU A 149 21.38 2.49 -10.47
C GLU A 149 20.39 1.55 -11.17
N PRO A 150 20.78 0.96 -12.32
CA PRO A 150 19.85 0.17 -13.09
C PRO A 150 19.36 -0.99 -12.22
N PRO A 151 18.07 -1.36 -12.31
CA PRO A 151 17.56 -2.51 -11.58
C PRO A 151 18.47 -3.72 -11.83
N PRO A 152 18.81 -4.49 -10.79
CA PRO A 152 19.78 -5.58 -10.90
C PRO A 152 19.31 -6.55 -11.97
N ARG A 153 20.23 -7.01 -12.81
CA ARG A 153 19.88 -7.93 -13.89
C ARG A 153 19.45 -9.24 -13.26
N ALA A 154 18.57 -9.99 -13.93
CA ALA A 154 18.16 -11.31 -13.47
C ALA A 154 19.36 -12.26 -13.22
N ALA A 155 20.48 -12.05 -13.92
CA ALA A 155 21.73 -12.75 -13.69
C ALA A 155 22.35 -12.44 -12.31
N ASP A 156 22.31 -11.18 -11.88
CA ASP A 156 22.85 -10.73 -10.60
C ASP A 156 22.01 -11.29 -9.44
N VAL A 157 20.68 -11.26 -9.60
CA VAL A 157 19.75 -11.88 -8.64
C VAL A 157 19.96 -13.39 -8.54
N ALA A 158 20.16 -14.07 -9.67
CA ALA A 158 20.45 -15.51 -9.69
C ALA A 158 21.79 -15.84 -9.01
N ALA A 159 22.82 -15.03 -9.22
CA ALA A 159 24.11 -15.18 -8.55
C ALA A 159 23.99 -14.98 -7.03
N GLY A 160 23.20 -14.00 -6.58
CA GLY A 160 22.90 -13.78 -5.17
C GLY A 160 22.17 -14.97 -4.52
N LEU A 161 21.18 -15.53 -5.21
CA LEU A 161 20.46 -16.72 -4.73
C LEU A 161 21.35 -17.97 -4.69
N ALA A 162 22.29 -18.12 -5.62
CA ALA A 162 23.27 -19.21 -5.59
C ALA A 162 24.23 -19.07 -4.40
N LEU A 163 24.63 -17.84 -4.04
CA LEU A 163 25.43 -17.58 -2.85
C LEU A 163 24.66 -17.92 -1.57
N ALA A 164 23.38 -17.52 -1.48
CA ALA A 164 22.51 -17.85 -0.35
C ALA A 164 22.33 -19.37 -0.21
N GLN A 165 22.12 -20.08 -1.31
CA GLN A 165 22.05 -21.55 -1.31
C GLN A 165 23.31 -22.18 -0.71
N ARG A 166 24.50 -21.72 -1.14
CA ARG A 166 25.78 -22.24 -0.63
C ARG A 166 25.99 -21.95 0.85
N PHE A 167 25.50 -20.80 1.33
CA PHE A 167 25.56 -20.43 2.75
C PHE A 167 24.69 -21.36 3.61
N PHE A 168 23.42 -21.54 3.24
CA PHE A 168 22.47 -22.31 4.05
C PHE A 168 22.73 -23.83 4.06
N VAL A 169 23.45 -24.37 3.07
CA VAL A 169 23.88 -25.79 3.08
C VAL A 169 24.77 -26.11 4.29
N GLY A 170 25.46 -25.12 4.86
CA GLY A 170 26.33 -25.30 6.03
C GLY A 170 25.66 -25.12 7.39
N GLU A 171 24.37 -24.75 7.47
CA GLU A 171 23.71 -24.38 8.73
C GLU A 171 22.70 -25.42 9.25
N HIS A 172 22.43 -25.38 10.57
CA HIS A 172 21.58 -26.35 11.28
C HIS A 172 20.08 -26.24 10.96
N ASN A 173 19.64 -25.22 10.19
CA ASN A 173 18.27 -25.08 9.65
C ASN A 173 18.25 -25.00 8.11
N ALA A 174 19.15 -25.74 7.46
CA ALA A 174 19.33 -25.73 6.01
C ALA A 174 18.03 -26.02 5.24
N GLU A 175 17.20 -26.95 5.70
CA GLU A 175 16.07 -27.46 4.90
C GLU A 175 15.00 -26.38 4.66
N GLU A 176 14.59 -25.65 5.69
CA GLU A 176 13.59 -24.60 5.58
C GLU A 176 14.10 -23.40 4.77
N ALA A 177 15.32 -22.95 5.05
CA ALA A 177 15.96 -21.86 4.32
C ALA A 177 16.14 -22.21 2.83
N LEU A 178 16.56 -23.43 2.52
CA LEU A 178 16.72 -23.89 1.15
C LEU A 178 15.37 -23.98 0.41
N ARG A 179 14.27 -24.40 1.06
CA ARG A 179 12.93 -24.36 0.44
C ARG A 179 12.56 -22.96 -0.03
N HIS A 180 12.84 -21.93 0.78
CA HIS A 180 12.60 -20.54 0.39
C HIS A 180 13.51 -20.10 -0.76
N VAL A 181 14.79 -20.47 -0.73
CA VAL A 181 15.73 -20.16 -1.83
C VAL A 181 15.27 -20.80 -3.14
N TYR A 182 14.85 -22.07 -3.12
CA TYR A 182 14.32 -22.74 -4.32
C TYR A 182 13.01 -22.12 -4.82
N SER A 183 12.12 -21.72 -3.92
CA SER A 183 10.89 -20.99 -4.29
C SER A 183 11.21 -19.70 -5.03
N LEU A 184 12.16 -18.91 -4.52
CA LEU A 184 12.61 -17.67 -5.17
C LEU A 184 13.31 -17.92 -6.51
N GLN A 185 14.12 -18.98 -6.64
CA GLN A 185 14.72 -19.39 -7.90
C GLN A 185 13.66 -19.77 -8.95
N ASN A 186 12.63 -20.51 -8.55
CA ASN A 186 11.51 -20.89 -9.43
C ASN A 186 10.70 -19.67 -9.88
N LEU A 187 10.48 -18.71 -8.97
CA LEU A 187 9.79 -17.47 -9.29
C LEU A 187 10.60 -16.60 -10.26
N LEU A 188 11.92 -16.52 -10.05
CA LEU A 188 12.84 -15.83 -10.97
C LEU A 188 12.86 -16.49 -12.35
N ALA A 189 12.86 -17.83 -12.42
CA ALA A 189 12.77 -18.57 -13.67
C ALA A 189 11.43 -18.32 -14.39
N ALA A 190 10.31 -18.39 -13.67
CA ALA A 190 8.98 -18.12 -14.22
C ALA A 190 8.84 -16.68 -14.74
N ALA A 191 9.45 -15.70 -14.06
CA ALA A 191 9.48 -14.31 -14.52
C ALA A 191 10.28 -14.12 -15.81
N ARG A 192 11.34 -14.93 -16.03
CA ARG A 192 12.15 -14.91 -17.27
C ARG A 192 11.43 -15.53 -18.45
N PHE A 193 10.57 -16.52 -18.21
CA PHE A 193 9.76 -17.20 -19.21
C PHE A 193 8.30 -16.78 -19.13
N GLY A 194 8.04 -15.47 -18.94
CA GLY A 194 6.70 -14.90 -18.96
C GLY A 194 5.91 -15.50 -20.13
N LYS A 195 4.77 -16.12 -19.83
CA LYS A 195 4.00 -17.01 -20.72
C LYS A 195 4.06 -16.51 -22.17
N GLN A 196 4.98 -17.05 -22.97
CA GLN A 196 4.93 -16.85 -24.41
C GLN A 196 3.64 -17.52 -24.86
N LYS A 197 2.70 -16.73 -25.38
CA LYS A 197 1.54 -17.32 -26.02
C LYS A 197 2.10 -18.18 -27.15
N MET A 198 1.57 -19.40 -27.29
CA MET A 198 2.00 -20.35 -28.33
C MET A 198 2.02 -19.69 -29.73
N THR A 199 1.16 -18.68 -29.94
CA THR A 199 1.07 -17.83 -31.14
C THR A 199 2.33 -17.01 -31.43
N ASP A 200 3.11 -16.60 -30.43
CA ASP A 200 4.32 -15.78 -30.65
C ASP A 200 5.48 -16.63 -31.16
N TYR A 201 5.53 -17.92 -30.76
CA TYR A 201 6.51 -18.88 -31.27
C TYR A 201 6.32 -19.11 -32.78
N PHE A 202 5.08 -19.27 -33.23
CA PHE A 202 4.77 -19.44 -34.65
C PHE A 202 4.96 -18.15 -35.47
N SER A 203 4.71 -16.98 -34.87
CA SER A 203 4.93 -15.69 -35.53
C SER A 203 6.41 -15.43 -35.83
N SER A 204 7.32 -15.84 -34.92
CA SER A 204 8.76 -15.70 -35.12
C SER A 204 9.32 -16.58 -36.25
N LYS A 205 8.63 -17.66 -36.60
CA LYS A 205 9.07 -18.67 -37.58
C LYS A 205 8.53 -18.39 -38.99
N LEU A 206 7.45 -17.61 -39.13
CA LEU A 206 6.91 -17.19 -40.42
C LEU A 206 7.69 -16.05 -41.08
N SER A 207 8.51 -15.29 -40.35
CA SER A 207 9.28 -14.17 -40.94
C SER A 207 10.58 -14.60 -41.64
N ARG A 208 10.91 -15.91 -41.67
CA ARG A 208 12.11 -16.45 -42.33
C ARG A 208 11.81 -17.26 -43.59
N PHE A 209 10.63 -17.08 -44.17
CA PHE A 209 10.29 -17.55 -45.52
C PHE A 209 9.92 -16.36 -46.40
#